data_AF-A0A3M1FB90-F1
#
_entry.id   AF-A0A3M1FB90-F1
#
_cell.length_a   1.000
_cell.length_b   1.000
_cell.length_c   1.000
_cell.angle_alpha   90.00
_cell.angle_beta   90.00
_cell.angle_gamma   90.00
#
_symmetry.space_group_name_H-M   'P 1'
#
loop_
_entity.id
_entity.type
_entity.pdbx_description
1 polymer ?
#
loop_
_entity_poly.entity_id
_entity_poly.type
_entity_poly.pdbx_seq_one_letter_code
_entity_poly.pdbx_strand_id
1 'polypeptide(L)'
;MHELEELIKKATREELQRIEEALNKGAIERLIKQRKQQLIGGKICPVCNSEVGDEALTLHFGPKGLRKQASFDATDCLQFFLNNINKNPKNNHATHRLEKNL
;
A
#
# COMPACT_ATOMS: atom_id res chain seq x y z
N MET A 1 32.27 -4.69 -8.95
CA MET A 1 31.58 -4.31 -7.70
C MET A 1 30.24 -3.71 -8.06
N HIS A 2 29.18 -4.11 -7.37
CA HIS A 2 27.78 -3.79 -7.71
C HIS A 2 27.46 -2.33 -7.36
N GLU A 3 26.67 -1.63 -8.19
CA GLU A 3 26.29 -0.21 -8.03
C GLU A 3 25.81 0.17 -6.61
N LEU A 4 25.17 -0.77 -5.90
CA LEU A 4 24.71 -0.56 -4.53
C LEU A 4 25.86 -0.30 -3.55
N GLU A 5 27.00 -0.96 -3.76
CA GLU A 5 28.18 -0.80 -2.92
C GLU A 5 28.77 0.61 -3.05
N GLU A 6 28.76 1.16 -4.27
CA GLU A 6 29.20 2.52 -4.55
C GLU A 6 28.23 3.57 -3.99
N LEU A 7 26.93 3.26 -3.90
CA LEU A 7 25.96 4.13 -3.22
C LEU A 7 26.19 4.15 -1.71
N ILE A 8 26.47 3.00 -1.09
CA ILE A 8 26.76 2.92 0.35
C ILE A 8 28.05 3.66 0.69
N LYS A 9 29.10 3.56 -0.13
CA LYS A 9 30.38 4.28 0.08
C LYS A 9 30.23 5.80 0.04
N LYS A 10 29.25 6.31 -0.72
CA LYS A 10 29.02 7.76 -0.89
C LYS A 10 28.00 8.34 0.10
N ALA A 11 27.27 7.48 0.81
CA ALA A 11 26.24 7.91 1.75
C ALA A 11 26.86 8.55 3.00
N THR A 12 26.20 9.57 3.56
CA THR A 12 26.61 10.16 4.82
C THR A 12 26.30 9.24 6.00
N ARG A 13 26.87 9.53 7.17
CA ARG A 13 26.60 8.77 8.40
C ARG A 13 25.11 8.73 8.74
N GLU A 14 24.41 9.86 8.61
CA GLU A 14 22.98 9.96 8.90
C GLU A 14 22.15 9.13 7.93
N GLU A 15 22.53 9.11 6.64
CA GLU A 15 21.88 8.30 5.62
C GLU A 15 22.10 6.81 5.87
N LEU A 16 23.33 6.39 6.20
CA LEU A 16 23.65 5.03 6.57
C LEU A 16 22.84 4.55 7.77
N GLN A 17 22.68 5.39 8.79
CA GLN A 17 21.89 5.06 9.97
C GLN A 17 20.39 4.89 9.65
N ARG A 18 19.84 5.73 8.77
CA ARG A 18 18.46 5.56 8.28
C ARG A 18 18.27 4.30 7.45
N ILE A 19 19.25 3.98 6.61
CA ILE A 19 19.24 2.75 5.80
C ILE A 19 19.29 1.52 6.71
N GLU A 20 20.16 1.52 7.73
CA GLU A 20 20.26 0.44 8.71
C GLU A 20 18.94 0.25 9.49
N GLU A 21 18.32 1.33 9.96
CA GLU A 21 17.01 1.24 10.60
C GLU A 21 15.93 0.68 9.66
N ALA A 22 15.93 1.11 8.40
CA ALA A 22 14.97 0.63 7.40
C ALA A 22 15.20 -0.84 7.05
N LEU A 23 16.46 -1.31 7.03
CA LEU A 23 16.81 -2.72 6.89
C LEU A 23 16.30 -3.54 8.08
N ASN A 24 16.59 -3.10 9.30
CA ASN A 24 16.19 -3.77 10.53
C ASN A 24 14.66 -3.84 10.69
N LYS A 25 13.94 -2.82 10.23
CA LYS A 25 12.46 -2.80 10.21
C LYS A 25 11.87 -3.61 9.03
N GLY A 26 12.69 -4.22 8.18
CA GLY A 26 12.26 -4.94 6.97
C GLY A 26 11.57 -4.06 5.94
N ALA A 27 11.79 -2.73 5.97
CA ALA A 27 11.17 -1.78 5.05
C ALA A 27 11.81 -1.86 3.66
N ILE A 28 13.13 -2.03 3.58
CA ILE A 28 13.85 -2.17 2.30
C ILE A 28 13.45 -3.45 1.58
N GLU A 29 13.33 -4.57 2.30
CA GLU A 29 12.86 -5.84 1.71
C GLU A 29 11.45 -5.69 1.12
N ARG A 30 10.54 -5.04 1.85
CA ARG A 30 9.18 -4.73 1.37
C ARG A 30 9.22 -3.85 0.12
N LEU A 31 10.06 -2.82 0.10
CA LEU A 31 10.23 -1.94 -1.05
C LEU A 31 10.73 -2.69 -2.29
N ILE A 32 11.72 -3.58 -2.12
CA ILE A 32 12.26 -4.40 -3.22
C ILE A 32 11.19 -5.37 -3.74
N LYS A 33 10.45 -6.05 -2.86
CA LYS A 33 9.36 -6.96 -3.25
C LYS A 33 8.28 -6.22 -4.03
N GLN A 34 7.83 -5.08 -3.53
CA GLN A 34 6.85 -4.23 -4.19
C GLN A 34 7.33 -3.81 -5.58
N ARG A 35 8.59 -3.35 -5.71
CA ARG A 35 9.13 -2.92 -7.00
C ARG A 35 9.23 -4.08 -7.99
N LYS A 36 9.64 -5.27 -7.55
CA LYS A 36 9.66 -6.48 -8.38
C LYS A 36 8.26 -6.85 -8.87
N GLN A 37 7.27 -6.85 -7.99
CA GLN A 37 5.89 -7.18 -8.35
C GLN A 37 5.25 -6.13 -9.27
N GLN A 38 5.52 -4.84 -9.07
CA GLN A 38 5.08 -3.77 -9.97
C GLN A 38 5.60 -3.95 -11.40
N LEU A 39 6.82 -4.47 -11.54
CA LEU A 39 7.42 -4.74 -12.86
C LEU A 39 6.82 -5.99 -13.53
N ILE A 40 6.19 -6.89 -12.76
CA ILE A 40 5.58 -8.13 -13.24
C ILE A 40 4.11 -7.93 -13.66
N GLY A 41 3.46 -6.84 -13.22
CA GLY A 41 2.12 -6.44 -13.70
C GLY A 41 0.93 -7.07 -12.97
N GLY A 42 1.15 -7.74 -11.83
CA GLY A 42 0.10 -8.33 -11.01
C GLY A 42 -0.67 -7.31 -10.15
N LYS A 43 -1.90 -7.65 -9.74
CA LYS A 43 -2.64 -6.90 -8.72
C LYS A 43 -2.00 -7.20 -7.37
N ILE A 44 -1.68 -6.16 -6.59
CA ILE A 44 -0.99 -6.29 -5.30
C ILE A 44 -1.91 -5.84 -4.18
N CYS A 45 -1.91 -6.57 -3.06
CA CYS A 45 -2.62 -6.17 -1.86
C CYS A 45 -1.96 -4.93 -1.26
N PRO A 46 -2.68 -3.81 -1.09
CA PRO A 46 -2.08 -2.57 -0.57
C PRO A 46 -1.76 -2.61 0.93
N VAL A 47 -2.09 -3.70 1.62
CA VAL A 47 -1.86 -3.87 3.07
C VAL A 47 -0.64 -4.73 3.33
N CYS A 48 -0.58 -5.93 2.77
CA CYS A 48 0.48 -6.91 3.04
C CYS A 48 1.50 -7.06 1.91
N ASN A 49 1.23 -6.48 0.72
CA ASN A 49 2.02 -6.64 -0.51
C ASN A 49 2.09 -8.09 -1.07
N SER A 50 1.16 -8.96 -0.68
CA SER A 50 0.97 -10.24 -1.35
C SER A 50 0.43 -10.03 -2.77
N GLU A 51 0.77 -10.95 -3.66
CA GLU A 51 0.15 -11.04 -4.98
C GLU A 51 -1.31 -11.45 -4.82
N VAL A 52 -2.20 -10.80 -5.57
CA VAL A 52 -3.64 -11.05 -5.53
C VAL A 52 -4.03 -11.81 -6.78
N GLY A 53 -4.56 -13.02 -6.59
CA GLY A 53 -5.10 -13.85 -7.67
C GLY A 53 -6.48 -13.40 -8.15
N ASP A 54 -7.13 -14.25 -8.96
CA ASP A 54 -8.44 -13.92 -9.55
C ASP A 54 -9.58 -13.83 -8.52
N GLU A 55 -9.45 -14.51 -7.38
CA GLU A 55 -10.38 -14.45 -6.25
C GLU A 55 -10.17 -13.22 -5.34
N ALA A 56 -9.52 -12.19 -5.87
CA ALA A 56 -9.28 -10.91 -5.21
C ALA A 56 -10.56 -10.30 -4.61
N LEU A 57 -10.51 -9.91 -3.34
CA LEU A 57 -11.50 -8.99 -2.80
C LEU A 57 -11.23 -7.59 -3.37
N THR A 58 -12.17 -7.05 -4.14
CA THR A 58 -11.98 -5.75 -4.81
C THR A 58 -12.90 -4.69 -4.21
N LEU A 59 -12.30 -3.59 -3.75
CA LEU A 59 -13.04 -2.41 -3.25
C LEU A 59 -12.93 -1.27 -4.25
N HIS A 60 -14.07 -0.77 -4.71
CA HIS A 60 -14.18 0.47 -5.48
C HIS A 60 -14.67 1.60 -4.57
N PHE A 61 -13.97 2.73 -4.55
CA PHE A 61 -14.29 3.85 -3.65
C PHE A 61 -13.95 5.21 -4.27
N GLY A 62 -14.51 6.28 -3.69
CA GLY A 62 -14.36 7.66 -4.18
C GLY A 62 -15.57 8.18 -4.99
N PRO A 63 -15.61 9.49 -5.28
CA PRO A 63 -16.74 10.12 -5.95
C PRO A 63 -16.83 9.73 -7.43
N LYS A 64 -18.00 9.94 -8.04
CA LYS A 64 -18.24 9.68 -9.47
C LYS A 64 -17.25 10.52 -10.30
N GLY A 65 -16.39 9.86 -11.08
CA GLY A 65 -15.32 10.49 -11.88
C GLY A 65 -13.91 10.36 -11.28
N LEU A 66 -13.78 10.02 -10.00
CA LEU A 66 -12.50 9.76 -9.32
C LEU A 66 -12.53 8.40 -8.59
N ARG A 67 -13.13 7.40 -9.24
CA ARG A 67 -13.19 6.04 -8.69
C ARG A 67 -11.79 5.45 -8.61
N LYS A 68 -11.41 5.04 -7.41
CA LYS A 68 -10.22 4.23 -7.14
C LYS A 68 -10.62 2.78 -6.95
N GLN A 69 -9.67 1.88 -7.20
CA GLN A 69 -9.82 0.45 -7.01
C GLN A 69 -8.65 -0.07 -6.18
N ALA A 70 -8.94 -0.91 -5.20
CA ALA A 70 -7.96 -1.68 -4.44
C ALA A 70 -8.35 -3.16 -4.46
N SER A 71 -7.37 -4.05 -4.60
CA SER A 71 -7.56 -5.51 -4.56
C SER A 71 -6.83 -6.06 -3.34
N PHE A 72 -7.43 -6.99 -2.61
CA PHE A 72 -6.89 -7.58 -1.38
C PHE A 72 -6.81 -9.09 -1.52
N ASP A 73 -5.74 -9.67 -0.99
CA ASP A 73 -5.48 -11.12 -0.95
C ASP A 73 -6.41 -11.84 0.04
N ALA A 74 -6.80 -11.18 1.12
CA ALA A 74 -7.66 -11.76 2.15
C ALA A 74 -8.55 -10.73 2.87
N THR A 75 -9.55 -11.25 3.57
CA THR A 75 -10.58 -10.45 4.29
C THR A 75 -9.99 -9.62 5.41
N ASP A 76 -8.96 -10.11 6.08
CA ASP A 76 -8.23 -9.41 7.14
C ASP A 76 -7.53 -8.15 6.62
N CYS A 77 -6.89 -8.23 5.45
CA CYS A 77 -6.28 -7.09 4.76
C CYS A 77 -7.34 -6.06 4.36
N LEU A 78 -8.48 -6.49 3.83
CA LEU A 78 -9.60 -5.59 3.55
C LEU A 78 -10.10 -4.89 4.83
N GLN A 79 -10.29 -5.64 5.92
CA GLN A 79 -10.78 -5.09 7.19
C GLN A 79 -9.79 -4.09 7.79
N PHE A 80 -8.50 -4.41 7.78
CA PHE A 80 -7.44 -3.50 8.21
C PHE A 80 -7.45 -2.20 7.41
N PHE A 81 -7.60 -2.29 6.09
CA PHE A 81 -7.69 -1.12 5.21
C PHE A 81 -8.90 -0.24 5.53
N LEU A 82 -10.09 -0.81 5.68
CA LEU A 82 -11.31 -0.08 6.05
C LEU A 82 -11.16 0.65 7.40
N ASN A 83 -10.57 -0.03 8.39
CA ASN A 83 -10.34 0.55 9.71
C ASN A 83 -9.38 1.75 9.70
N ASN A 84 -8.43 1.78 8.76
CA ASN A 84 -7.47 2.88 8.63
C ASN A 84 -8.01 4.05 7.80
N ILE A 85 -8.89 3.81 6.83
CA ILE A 85 -9.57 4.88 6.09
C ILE A 85 -10.50 5.69 7.00
N ASN A 86 -11.23 5.00 7.89
CA ASN A 86 -12.20 5.64 8.80
C ASN A 86 -11.55 6.56 9.86
N LYS A 87 -10.23 6.46 10.06
CA LYS A 87 -9.49 7.29 11.03
C LYS A 87 -8.97 8.61 10.45
N ASN A 88 -9.20 8.87 9.15
CA ASN A 88 -8.73 10.09 8.49
C ASN A 88 -9.92 11.04 8.20
N PRO A 89 -10.10 12.15 8.96
CA PRO A 89 -11.30 13.00 8.90
C PRO A 89 -11.50 13.77 7.59
N LYS A 90 -10.56 13.69 6.63
CA LYS A 90 -10.66 14.35 5.32
C LYS A 90 -11.53 13.61 4.28
N ASN A 91 -12.03 12.40 4.59
CA ASN A 91 -12.87 11.60 3.69
C ASN A 91 -14.39 11.65 4.02
N ASN A 92 -14.83 12.48 4.97
CA ASN A 92 -16.22 12.57 5.44
C ASN A 92 -17.22 13.28 4.49
N HIS A 93 -16.97 13.31 3.18
CA HIS A 93 -17.94 13.80 2.21
C HIS A 93 -18.63 12.64 1.47
N ALA A 94 -19.19 11.69 2.20
CA ALA A 94 -20.07 10.67 1.60
C ALA A 94 -21.01 9.99 2.62
N THR A 95 -21.59 10.73 3.56
CA THR A 95 -22.68 10.22 4.40
C THR A 95 -23.80 11.25 4.52
N HIS A 96 -24.64 11.34 3.48
CA HIS A 96 -26.03 11.79 3.63
C HIS A 96 -26.82 11.42 2.37
N ARG A 97 -27.16 10.15 2.18
CA ARG A 97 -28.35 9.76 1.38
C ARG A 97 -28.77 8.30 1.55
N LEU A 98 -29.07 7.87 2.77
CA LEU A 98 -30.01 6.78 2.99
C LEU A 98 -30.84 7.13 4.22
N GLU A 99 -31.87 7.95 3.99
CA GLU A 99 -33.12 7.96 4.75
C GLU A 99 -34.03 9.01 4.11
N LYS A 100 -35.29 8.63 3.90
CA LYS A 100 -36.35 9.32 3.15
C LYS A 100 -36.33 9.04 1.65
N ASN A 101 -36.84 7.88 1.26
CA ASN A 101 -38.04 7.78 0.42
C ASN A 101 -38.37 6.31 0.13
N LEU A 102 -39.32 5.79 0.91
CA LEU A 102 -40.41 4.83 0.63
C LEU A 102 -40.67 3.98 1.86
#